data_AF-A0AAP0PIX3-F1
#
_entry.id   AF-A0AAP0PIX3-F1
#
_cell.length_a   1.000
_cell.length_b   1.000
_cell.length_c   1.000
_cell.angle_alpha   90.00
_cell.angle_beta   90.00
_cell.angle_gamma   90.00
#
_symmetry.space_group_name_H-M   'P 1'
#
loop_
_entity.id
_entity.type
_entity.pdbx_description
1 polymer ?
#
loop_
_entity_poly.entity_id
_entity_poly.type
_entity_poly.pdbx_seq_one_letter_code
_entity_poly.pdbx_strand_id
1 'polypeptide(L)'
;MELDIVSLARASRKKHVVEQFLEASGRREKAIKAILWNDEMGQWLDYWLSGTNSCVEGHKWEACNQNQNAFVSNFIPIWIESFRTDESTVKTVVTSLISSGLLCDAGIATSLSNTGQQWDYPNGWAPLVHMIVEGLAKSNSHEAKSLAEDIAVRWIKTNYATYQKTGTMHEKYDVQACGRIGGVPNLRASVGRTELYYHSWRTLDGQETAKLTARMLKEGLITKVNFKGMVVESYFEDP
;
A
#
# COMPACT_ATOMS: atom_id res chain seq x y z
N MET A 1 -1.72 12.74 -7.67
CA MET A 1 -2.18 14.15 -7.63
C MET A 1 -1.88 14.90 -8.94
N GLU A 2 -0.63 15.18 -9.30
CA GLU A 2 -0.33 16.01 -10.50
C GLU A 2 -0.92 15.41 -11.79
N LEU A 3 -0.80 14.09 -11.98
CA LEU A 3 -1.40 13.38 -13.11
C LEU A 3 -2.94 13.32 -13.06
N ASP A 4 -3.55 13.34 -11.87
CA ASP A 4 -5.01 13.41 -11.73
C ASP A 4 -5.52 14.80 -12.14
N ILE A 5 -4.79 15.84 -11.74
CA ILE A 5 -5.06 17.23 -12.18
C ILE A 5 -4.94 17.32 -13.70
N VAL A 6 -3.90 16.72 -14.30
CA VAL A 6 -3.77 16.63 -15.76
C VAL A 6 -5.00 15.96 -16.39
N SER A 7 -5.45 14.85 -15.82
CA SER A 7 -6.60 14.09 -16.34
C SER A 7 -7.89 14.92 -16.31
N LEU A 8 -8.16 15.61 -15.20
CA LEU A 8 -9.31 16.51 -15.05
C LEU A 8 -9.20 17.76 -15.94
N ALA A 9 -7.99 18.32 -16.08
CA ALA A 9 -7.72 19.47 -16.93
C ALA A 9 -7.92 19.13 -18.42
N ARG A 10 -7.55 17.92 -18.85
CA ARG A 10 -7.86 17.41 -20.20
C ARG A 10 -9.37 17.34 -20.43
N ALA A 11 -10.12 16.76 -19.49
CA ALA A 11 -11.59 16.69 -19.57
C ALA A 11 -12.22 18.10 -19.63
N SER A 12 -11.64 19.06 -18.91
CA SER A 12 -12.07 20.46 -18.87
C SER A 12 -11.49 21.33 -20.00
N ARG A 13 -10.73 20.75 -20.94
CA ARG A 13 -10.04 21.44 -22.05
C ARG A 13 -9.10 22.59 -21.62
N LYS A 14 -8.56 22.55 -20.40
CA LYS A 14 -7.63 23.56 -19.86
C LYS A 14 -6.17 23.25 -20.23
N LYS A 15 -5.80 23.51 -21.49
CA LYS A 15 -4.47 23.14 -22.05
C LYS A 15 -3.27 23.63 -21.23
N HIS A 16 -3.26 24.89 -20.81
CA HIS A 16 -2.16 25.45 -20.01
C HIS A 16 -1.94 24.70 -18.68
N VAL A 17 -3.04 24.29 -18.02
CA VAL A 17 -2.97 23.50 -16.77
C VAL A 17 -2.39 22.11 -17.05
N VAL A 18 -2.75 21.49 -18.19
CA VAL A 18 -2.18 20.20 -18.60
C VAL A 18 -0.66 20.30 -18.75
N GLU A 19 -0.16 21.29 -19.47
CA GLU A 19 1.27 21.50 -19.69
C GLU A 19 2.01 21.73 -18.37
N GLN A 20 1.52 22.64 -17.54
CA GLN A 20 2.12 22.98 -16.24
C GLN A 20 2.24 21.76 -15.32
N PHE A 21 1.18 20.97 -15.18
CA PHE A 21 1.18 19.84 -14.25
C PHE A 21 1.87 18.59 -14.82
N LEU A 22 1.95 18.43 -16.14
CA LEU A 22 2.83 17.42 -16.75
C LEU A 22 4.29 17.74 -16.47
N GLU A 23 4.70 19.00 -16.64
CA GLU A 23 6.07 19.43 -16.34
C GLU A 23 6.39 19.24 -14.85
N ALA A 24 5.49 19.66 -13.96
CA ALA A 24 5.63 19.47 -12.51
C ALA A 24 5.78 17.99 -12.14
N SER A 25 4.91 17.12 -12.69
CA SER A 25 4.98 15.66 -12.47
C SER A 25 6.30 15.07 -12.95
N GLY A 26 6.79 15.48 -14.13
CA GLY A 26 8.08 15.03 -14.65
C GLY A 26 9.26 15.46 -13.78
N ARG A 27 9.22 16.68 -13.24
CA ARG A 27 10.23 17.17 -12.28
C ARG A 27 10.18 16.40 -10.97
N ARG A 28 8.99 16.11 -10.43
CA ARG A 28 8.82 15.36 -9.19
C ARG A 28 9.29 13.92 -9.31
N GLU A 29 8.95 13.24 -10.41
CA GLU A 29 9.42 11.87 -10.65
C GLU A 29 10.96 11.80 -10.69
N LYS A 30 11.60 12.73 -11.42
CA LYS A 30 13.07 12.84 -11.47
C LYS A 30 13.67 13.07 -10.08
N ALA A 31 13.04 13.93 -9.27
CA ALA A 31 13.49 14.19 -7.91
C ALA A 31 13.34 12.96 -7.00
N ILE A 32 12.23 12.23 -7.08
CA ILE A 32 12.02 10.97 -6.33
C ILE A 32 13.11 9.96 -6.70
N LYS A 33 13.38 9.79 -8.00
CA LYS A 33 14.45 8.91 -8.51
C LYS A 33 15.84 9.34 -8.03
N ALA A 34 16.14 10.63 -8.03
CA ALA A 34 17.48 11.12 -7.71
C ALA A 34 17.77 11.19 -6.20
N ILE A 35 16.75 11.47 -5.37
CA ILE A 35 16.95 11.79 -3.96
C ILE A 35 16.59 10.61 -3.05
N LEU A 36 15.48 9.92 -3.36
CA LEU A 36 14.90 8.92 -2.46
C LEU A 36 15.28 7.49 -2.83
N TRP A 37 15.51 7.19 -4.10
CA TRP A 37 15.92 5.84 -4.49
C TRP A 37 17.29 5.47 -3.89
N ASN A 38 17.40 4.25 -3.39
CA ASN A 38 18.64 3.68 -2.91
C ASN A 38 18.90 2.35 -3.64
N ASP A 39 19.93 2.30 -4.49
CA ASP A 39 20.25 1.13 -5.32
C ASP A 39 20.68 -0.10 -4.51
N GLU A 40 21.37 0.12 -3.38
CA GLU A 40 21.86 -0.98 -2.53
C GLU A 40 20.69 -1.68 -1.81
N MET A 41 19.76 -0.90 -1.27
CA MET A 41 18.60 -1.41 -0.55
C MET A 41 17.42 -1.74 -1.47
N GLY A 42 17.43 -1.29 -2.72
CA GLY A 42 16.38 -1.57 -3.71
C GLY A 42 15.01 -0.99 -3.34
N GLN A 43 14.98 0.14 -2.64
CA GLN A 43 13.77 0.78 -2.13
C GLN A 43 13.96 2.31 -2.07
N TRP A 44 12.87 3.05 -1.84
CA TRP A 44 12.95 4.49 -1.62
C TRP A 44 13.11 4.78 -0.13
N LEU A 45 14.00 5.70 0.24
CA LEU A 45 14.27 6.07 1.62
C LEU A 45 13.97 7.56 1.81
N ASP A 46 13.41 7.90 2.97
CA ASP A 46 13.28 9.29 3.37
C ASP A 46 14.66 9.94 3.49
N TYR A 47 14.76 11.22 3.10
CA TYR A 47 16.01 11.98 3.13
C TYR A 47 15.96 13.05 4.21
N TRP A 48 16.92 13.01 5.15
CA TRP A 48 17.03 14.00 6.21
C TRP A 48 17.66 15.29 5.69
N LEU A 49 16.93 16.40 5.78
CA LEU A 49 17.47 17.73 5.51
C LEU A 49 18.24 18.22 6.74
N SER A 50 19.49 18.66 6.53
CA SER A 50 20.29 19.27 7.59
C SER A 50 19.63 20.58 8.07
N GLY A 51 19.62 20.80 9.39
CA GLY A 51 18.86 21.85 10.07
C GLY A 51 19.39 23.29 9.91
N THR A 52 19.90 23.67 8.74
CA THR A 52 20.07 25.09 8.44
C THR A 52 18.70 25.67 8.16
N ASN A 53 18.14 26.41 9.13
CA ASN A 53 16.87 27.17 9.00
C ASN A 53 16.89 28.28 7.92
N SER A 54 17.89 28.26 7.03
CA SER A 54 18.06 29.19 5.93
C SER A 54 17.68 28.49 4.63
N CYS A 55 16.55 28.88 4.04
CA CYS A 55 16.14 28.44 2.69
C CYS A 55 17.02 29.02 1.57
N VAL A 56 18.16 29.65 1.91
CA VAL A 56 18.99 30.46 1.00
C VAL A 56 20.15 29.66 0.42
N GLU A 57 20.63 28.62 1.10
CA GLU A 57 21.69 27.74 0.60
C GLU A 57 21.11 26.40 0.14
N GLY A 58 21.49 25.97 -1.06
CA GLY A 58 21.07 24.67 -1.59
C GLY A 58 21.64 23.52 -0.75
N HIS A 59 20.81 22.53 -0.41
CA HIS A 59 21.28 21.34 0.27
C HIS A 59 22.10 20.47 -0.69
N LYS A 60 23.30 20.08 -0.27
CA LYS A 60 24.09 19.07 -0.95
C LYS A 60 23.58 17.68 -0.58
N TRP A 61 23.29 16.86 -1.58
CA TRP A 61 22.89 15.48 -1.35
C TRP A 61 24.09 14.66 -0.86
N GLU A 62 23.85 13.87 0.18
CA GLU A 62 24.81 12.96 0.82
C GLU A 62 24.10 11.67 1.23
N ALA A 63 24.61 10.53 0.78
CA ALA A 63 23.98 9.22 0.97
C ALA A 63 23.73 8.89 2.45
N CYS A 64 24.62 9.32 3.35
CA CYS A 64 24.51 9.10 4.79
C CYS A 64 23.29 9.77 5.44
N ASN A 65 22.64 10.71 4.74
CA ASN A 65 21.43 11.38 5.22
C ASN A 65 20.14 10.65 4.81
N GLN A 66 20.22 9.55 4.04
CA GLN A 66 19.04 8.70 3.82
C GLN A 66 18.75 7.86 5.08
N ASN A 67 17.49 7.82 5.48
CA ASN A 67 17.00 7.00 6.58
C ASN A 67 17.05 5.51 6.20
N GLN A 68 18.00 4.77 6.78
CA GLN A 68 18.21 3.35 6.47
C GLN A 68 17.22 2.39 7.15
N ASN A 69 16.23 2.91 7.90
CA ASN A 69 15.21 2.09 8.54
C ASN A 69 14.18 1.57 7.52
N ALA A 70 13.72 0.34 7.73
CA ALA A 70 12.69 -0.27 6.89
C ALA A 70 11.29 0.19 7.31
N PHE A 71 10.62 0.88 6.41
CA PHE A 71 9.21 1.24 6.52
C PHE A 71 8.46 0.77 5.28
N VAL A 72 7.18 0.40 5.41
CA VAL A 72 6.37 0.06 4.24
C VAL A 72 6.19 1.25 3.29
N SER A 73 6.27 2.48 3.81
CA SER A 73 6.25 3.71 3.00
C SER A 73 7.39 3.76 1.98
N ASN A 74 8.52 3.11 2.28
CA ASN A 74 9.67 3.01 1.37
C ASN A 74 9.31 2.34 0.04
N PHE A 75 8.24 1.56 -0.01
CA PHE A 75 7.81 0.81 -1.20
C PHE A 75 6.60 1.44 -1.88
N ILE A 76 5.93 2.43 -1.26
CA ILE A 76 4.73 3.08 -1.80
C ILE A 76 4.91 3.69 -3.20
N PRO A 77 6.09 4.23 -3.61
CA PRO A 77 6.24 4.75 -4.96
C PRO A 77 5.91 3.74 -6.07
N ILE A 78 5.95 2.43 -5.80
CA ILE A 78 5.46 1.39 -6.74
C ILE A 78 3.98 1.55 -7.12
N TRP A 79 3.20 2.35 -6.39
CA TRP A 79 1.83 2.67 -6.75
C TRP A 79 1.72 3.62 -7.96
N ILE A 80 2.78 4.41 -8.22
CA ILE A 80 2.86 5.36 -9.33
C ILE A 80 3.18 4.61 -10.62
N GLU A 81 2.47 4.96 -11.69
CA GLU A 81 2.54 4.26 -12.98
C GLU A 81 3.96 4.14 -13.54
N SER A 82 4.74 5.23 -13.56
CA SER A 82 6.08 5.21 -14.13
C SER A 82 7.07 4.30 -13.40
N PHE A 83 6.85 4.03 -12.11
CA PHE A 83 7.67 3.07 -11.35
C PHE A 83 7.17 1.64 -11.51
N ARG A 84 5.86 1.41 -11.56
CA ARG A 84 5.29 0.05 -11.68
C ARG A 84 5.38 -0.56 -13.07
N THR A 85 5.56 0.28 -14.10
CA THR A 85 5.74 -0.19 -15.48
C THR A 85 7.20 -0.42 -15.83
N ASP A 86 8.14 0.01 -15.00
CA ASP A 86 9.57 -0.30 -15.15
C ASP A 86 9.88 -1.66 -14.53
N GLU A 87 10.03 -2.68 -15.38
CA GLU A 87 10.26 -4.07 -14.95
C GLU A 87 11.52 -4.24 -14.08
N SER A 88 12.56 -3.45 -14.34
CA SER A 88 13.81 -3.52 -13.59
C SER A 88 13.62 -3.00 -12.16
N THR A 89 12.97 -1.84 -12.03
CA THR A 89 12.59 -1.26 -10.74
C THR A 89 11.66 -2.20 -9.98
N VAL A 90 10.62 -2.73 -10.63
CA VAL A 90 9.65 -3.66 -10.01
C VAL A 90 10.35 -4.90 -9.47
N LYS A 91 11.24 -5.52 -10.25
CA LYS A 91 11.98 -6.73 -9.82
C LYS A 91 12.82 -6.47 -8.57
N THR A 92 13.53 -5.34 -8.55
CA THR A 92 14.36 -4.93 -7.41
C THR A 92 13.50 -4.67 -6.17
N VAL A 93 12.39 -3.93 -6.34
CA VAL A 93 11.42 -3.61 -5.28
C VAL A 93 10.79 -4.87 -4.69
N VAL A 94 10.36 -5.83 -5.52
CA VAL A 94 9.80 -7.11 -5.07
C VAL A 94 10.81 -7.88 -4.23
N THR A 95 12.06 -7.98 -4.71
CA THR A 95 13.13 -8.69 -4.00
C THR A 95 13.41 -8.02 -2.64
N SER A 96 13.53 -6.70 -2.63
CA SER A 96 13.77 -5.91 -1.42
C SER A 96 12.61 -6.01 -0.42
N LEU A 97 11.37 -5.95 -0.89
CA LEU A 97 10.19 -6.05 -0.02
C LEU A 97 10.12 -7.43 0.66
N ILE A 98 10.39 -8.51 -0.09
CA ILE A 98 10.40 -9.88 0.46
C ILE A 98 11.49 -10.03 1.53
N SER A 99 12.67 -9.45 1.32
CA SER A 99 13.80 -9.56 2.27
C SER A 99 13.75 -8.53 3.40
N SER A 100 12.88 -7.51 3.31
CA SER A 100 12.81 -6.40 4.27
C SER A 100 12.41 -6.79 5.70
N GLY A 101 11.80 -7.96 5.89
CA GLY A 101 11.17 -8.36 7.16
C GLY A 101 9.82 -7.70 7.45
N LEU A 102 9.33 -6.80 6.59
CA LEU A 102 8.02 -6.16 6.76
C LEU A 102 6.86 -7.11 6.43
N LEU A 103 7.08 -8.11 5.59
CA LEU A 103 6.07 -9.11 5.22
C LEU A 103 5.88 -10.11 6.37
N CYS A 104 4.68 -10.11 6.96
CA CYS A 104 4.32 -10.92 8.13
C CYS A 104 3.12 -11.84 7.84
N ASP A 105 2.76 -12.70 8.78
CA ASP A 105 1.69 -13.71 8.61
C ASP A 105 0.32 -13.11 8.32
N ALA A 106 0.03 -11.94 8.90
CA ALA A 106 -1.26 -11.26 8.79
C ALA A 106 -1.27 -10.04 7.86
N GLY A 107 -0.19 -9.81 7.09
CA GLY A 107 -0.09 -8.72 6.13
C GLY A 107 1.31 -8.10 6.12
N ILE A 108 1.36 -6.77 6.09
CA ILE A 108 2.61 -6.00 6.05
C ILE A 108 2.70 -5.06 7.25
N ALA A 109 3.82 -5.11 7.98
CA ALA A 109 4.10 -4.23 9.10
C ALA A 109 4.37 -2.79 8.61
N THR A 110 4.05 -1.80 9.45
CA THR A 110 4.35 -0.39 9.12
C THR A 110 5.85 -0.10 9.14
N SER A 111 6.55 -0.65 10.13
CA SER A 111 7.99 -0.57 10.32
C SER A 111 8.50 -1.86 10.99
N LEU A 112 9.80 -1.97 11.22
CA LEU A 112 10.40 -3.01 12.07
C LEU A 112 10.61 -2.57 13.53
N SER A 113 10.35 -1.30 13.84
CA SER A 113 10.60 -0.74 15.16
C SER A 113 9.38 -0.93 16.05
N ASN A 114 9.55 -1.59 17.21
CA ASN A 114 8.48 -1.75 18.19
C ASN A 114 8.58 -0.67 19.28
N THR A 115 8.13 0.54 18.94
CA THR A 115 8.23 1.72 19.82
C THR A 115 7.02 1.89 20.75
N GLY A 116 5.95 1.12 20.52
CA GLY A 116 4.64 1.34 21.12
C GLY A 116 3.82 2.46 20.47
N GLN A 117 4.28 3.07 19.38
CA GLN A 117 3.51 4.04 18.59
C GLN A 117 2.55 3.34 17.59
N GLN A 118 1.53 4.08 17.14
CA GLN A 118 0.48 3.51 16.26
C GLN A 118 0.99 3.13 14.86
N TRP A 119 1.99 3.84 14.34
CA TRP A 119 2.55 3.67 13.00
C TRP A 119 3.89 2.93 13.04
N ASP A 120 3.98 1.96 13.94
CA ASP A 120 5.17 1.16 14.17
C ASP A 120 4.78 -0.31 14.38
N TYR A 121 5.77 -1.21 14.34
CA TYR A 121 5.57 -2.62 14.60
C TYR A 121 4.85 -2.84 15.96
N PRO A 122 3.88 -3.76 16.06
CA PRO A 122 3.45 -4.75 15.06
C PRO A 122 2.25 -4.31 14.20
N ASN A 123 1.94 -3.02 14.14
CA ASN A 123 0.73 -2.56 13.47
C ASN A 123 0.89 -2.57 11.95
N GLY A 124 -0.09 -3.14 11.27
CA GLY A 124 -0.35 -2.96 9.84
C GLY A 124 -1.59 -2.11 9.63
N TRP A 125 -1.58 -1.32 8.54
CA TRP A 125 -2.65 -0.37 8.22
C TRP A 125 -3.21 -0.63 6.82
N ALA A 126 -4.54 -0.65 6.73
CA ALA A 126 -5.26 -0.84 5.47
C ALA A 126 -4.80 0.07 4.31
N PRO A 127 -4.59 1.40 4.49
CA PRO A 127 -4.09 2.26 3.41
C PRO A 127 -2.72 1.83 2.87
N LEU A 128 -1.78 1.44 3.75
CA LEU A 128 -0.44 1.05 3.34
C LEU A 128 -0.48 -0.27 2.57
N VAL A 129 -1.20 -1.26 3.10
CA VAL A 129 -1.44 -2.54 2.42
C VAL A 129 -2.06 -2.30 1.04
N HIS A 130 -3.04 -1.41 0.96
CA HIS A 130 -3.73 -1.12 -0.28
C HIS A 130 -2.81 -0.59 -1.37
N MET A 131 -2.04 0.46 -1.07
CA MET A 131 -1.14 1.08 -2.05
C MET A 131 -0.08 0.12 -2.56
N ILE A 132 0.48 -0.72 -1.68
CA ILE A 132 1.50 -1.72 -2.06
C ILE A 132 0.92 -2.78 -2.99
N VAL A 133 -0.17 -3.44 -2.59
CA VAL A 133 -0.77 -4.49 -3.42
C VAL A 133 -1.29 -3.91 -4.73
N GLU A 134 -1.93 -2.74 -4.74
CA GLU A 134 -2.43 -2.14 -5.97
C GLU A 134 -1.29 -1.81 -6.95
N GLY A 135 -0.19 -1.24 -6.45
CA GLY A 135 0.99 -0.96 -7.25
C GLY A 135 1.61 -2.21 -7.86
N LEU A 136 1.79 -3.26 -7.04
CA LEU A 136 2.33 -4.55 -7.49
C LEU A 136 1.40 -5.26 -8.47
N ALA A 137 0.09 -5.29 -8.20
CA ALA A 137 -0.91 -5.96 -9.04
C ALA A 137 -1.06 -5.30 -10.42
N LYS A 138 -0.90 -3.97 -10.50
CA LYS A 138 -0.94 -3.20 -11.76
C LYS A 138 0.40 -3.18 -12.50
N SER A 139 1.45 -3.80 -11.97
CA SER A 139 2.72 -3.95 -12.68
C SER A 139 2.61 -5.00 -13.79
N ASN A 140 3.63 -5.08 -14.66
CA ASN A 140 3.70 -6.12 -15.69
C ASN A 140 4.40 -7.41 -15.22
N SER A 141 4.96 -7.44 -14.01
CA SER A 141 5.66 -8.63 -13.47
C SER A 141 4.69 -9.65 -12.89
N HIS A 142 4.89 -10.93 -13.22
CA HIS A 142 4.11 -12.02 -12.65
C HIS A 142 4.43 -12.24 -11.16
N GLU A 143 5.70 -12.11 -10.80
CA GLU A 143 6.19 -12.21 -9.41
C GLU A 143 5.58 -11.12 -8.54
N ALA A 144 5.54 -9.88 -9.03
CA ALA A 144 4.89 -8.77 -8.35
C ALA A 144 3.40 -9.02 -8.14
N LYS A 145 2.68 -9.50 -9.16
CA LYS A 145 1.26 -9.86 -9.05
C LYS A 145 1.02 -10.98 -8.02
N SER A 146 1.86 -12.00 -8.03
CA SER A 146 1.80 -13.12 -7.07
C SER A 146 2.02 -12.64 -5.63
N LEU A 147 3.02 -11.77 -5.41
CA LEU A 147 3.25 -11.16 -4.10
C LEU A 147 2.07 -10.27 -3.66
N ALA A 148 1.48 -9.52 -4.59
CA ALA A 148 0.29 -8.71 -4.34
C ALA A 148 -0.88 -9.58 -3.85
N GLU A 149 -1.14 -10.70 -4.54
CA GLU A 149 -2.17 -11.68 -4.14
C GLU A 149 -1.91 -12.23 -2.74
N ASP A 150 -0.68 -12.67 -2.45
CA ASP A 150 -0.31 -13.22 -1.14
C ASP A 150 -0.55 -12.21 -0.01
N ILE A 151 -0.06 -10.98 -0.15
CA ILE A 151 -0.29 -9.90 0.82
C ILE A 151 -1.79 -9.66 1.04
N ALA A 152 -2.56 -9.59 -0.06
CA ALA A 152 -4.01 -9.37 0.01
C ALA A 152 -4.72 -10.51 0.76
N VAL A 153 -4.39 -11.78 0.46
CA VAL A 153 -4.99 -12.94 1.13
C VAL A 153 -4.69 -12.92 2.62
N ARG A 154 -3.44 -12.66 3.03
CA ARG A 154 -3.05 -12.56 4.45
C ARG A 154 -3.83 -11.47 5.18
N TRP A 155 -3.92 -10.29 4.58
CA TRP A 155 -4.64 -9.16 5.14
C TRP A 155 -6.12 -9.46 5.30
N ILE A 156 -6.77 -10.02 4.26
CA ILE A 156 -8.20 -10.28 4.29
C ILE A 156 -8.56 -11.38 5.29
N LYS A 157 -7.78 -12.46 5.33
CA LYS A 157 -7.95 -13.51 6.35
C LYS A 157 -7.94 -12.94 7.76
N THR A 158 -6.99 -12.05 8.04
CA THR A 158 -6.83 -11.41 9.36
C THR A 158 -8.04 -10.55 9.71
N ASN A 159 -8.48 -9.73 8.77
CA ASN A 159 -9.66 -8.88 8.94
C ASN A 159 -10.92 -9.71 9.17
N TYR A 160 -11.15 -10.74 8.35
CA TYR A 160 -12.32 -11.61 8.46
C TYR A 160 -12.32 -12.39 9.78
N ALA A 161 -11.18 -12.99 10.16
CA ALA A 161 -11.05 -13.70 11.43
C ALA A 161 -11.26 -12.79 12.64
N THR A 162 -10.91 -11.51 12.53
CA THR A 162 -11.20 -10.51 13.57
C THR A 162 -12.69 -10.19 13.61
N TYR A 163 -13.29 -9.89 12.46
CA TYR A 163 -14.71 -9.60 12.33
C TYR A 163 -15.59 -10.73 12.87
N GLN A 164 -15.25 -11.99 12.56
CA GLN A 164 -15.98 -13.14 13.11
C GLN A 164 -15.97 -13.21 14.64
N LYS A 165 -14.93 -12.68 15.30
CA LYS A 165 -14.80 -12.68 16.76
C LYS A 165 -15.45 -11.46 17.41
N THR A 166 -15.39 -10.30 16.77
CA THR A 166 -15.76 -9.02 17.37
C THR A 166 -17.05 -8.41 16.82
N GLY A 167 -17.50 -8.86 15.65
CA GLY A 167 -18.58 -8.23 14.89
C GLY A 167 -18.21 -6.89 14.27
N THR A 168 -16.94 -6.47 14.32
CA THR A 168 -16.51 -5.14 13.85
C THR A 168 -15.19 -5.19 13.10
N MET A 169 -15.01 -4.25 12.17
CA MET A 169 -13.73 -4.00 11.48
C MET A 169 -12.90 -2.95 12.24
N HIS A 170 -11.58 -3.10 12.24
CA HIS A 170 -10.67 -2.23 12.99
C HIS A 170 -9.78 -1.40 12.08
N GLU A 171 -9.28 -0.26 12.58
CA GLU A 171 -8.41 0.65 11.82
C GLU A 171 -7.07 0.00 11.43
N LYS A 172 -6.54 -0.85 12.31
CA LYS A 172 -5.22 -1.46 12.23
C LYS A 172 -5.26 -2.86 12.83
N TYR A 173 -4.36 -3.71 12.36
CA TYR A 173 -4.25 -5.11 12.77
C TYR A 173 -2.82 -5.41 13.23
N ASP A 174 -2.68 -6.31 14.20
CA ASP A 174 -1.38 -6.85 14.59
C ASP A 174 -0.99 -7.86 13.51
N VAL A 175 0.07 -7.55 12.76
CA VAL A 175 0.46 -8.37 11.60
C VAL A 175 1.23 -9.63 11.99
N GLN A 176 1.56 -9.82 13.27
CA GLN A 176 2.27 -11.00 13.75
C GLN A 176 1.42 -12.27 13.68
N ALA A 177 0.10 -12.15 13.76
CA ALA A 177 -0.78 -13.32 13.70
C ALA A 177 -2.19 -12.97 13.19
N CYS A 178 -2.77 -13.91 12.43
CA CYS A 178 -4.10 -13.77 11.87
C CYS A 178 -5.18 -13.54 12.95
N GLY A 179 -6.05 -12.56 12.70
CA GLY A 179 -7.21 -12.27 13.54
C GLY A 179 -6.89 -11.49 14.83
N ARG A 180 -5.73 -10.83 14.91
CA ARG A 180 -5.36 -9.97 16.04
C ARG A 180 -5.55 -8.49 15.69
N ILE A 181 -6.09 -7.75 16.66
CA ILE A 181 -6.34 -6.31 16.52
C ILE A 181 -5.06 -5.56 16.84
N GLY A 182 -4.72 -4.58 16.01
CA GLY A 182 -3.58 -3.70 16.23
C GLY A 182 -3.91 -2.60 17.23
N GLY A 183 -2.89 -2.04 17.86
CA GLY A 183 -3.09 -1.11 18.95
C GLY A 183 -1.81 -0.45 19.42
N VAL A 184 -1.96 0.33 20.47
CA VAL A 184 -0.85 0.83 21.27
C VAL A 184 -1.09 0.40 22.71
N PRO A 185 -0.02 0.23 23.52
CA PRO A 185 -0.18 -0.14 24.92
C PRO A 185 -1.15 0.80 25.64
N ASN A 186 -2.04 0.23 26.45
CA ASN A 186 -2.98 0.94 27.31
C ASN A 186 -4.07 1.79 26.62
N LEU A 187 -4.27 1.65 25.31
CA LEU A 187 -5.39 2.28 24.59
C LEU A 187 -6.35 1.23 24.01
N ARG A 188 -7.64 1.57 24.01
CA ARG A 188 -8.66 0.73 23.37
C ARG A 188 -8.48 0.74 21.86
N ALA A 189 -8.70 -0.41 21.24
CA ALA A 189 -8.72 -0.52 19.80
C ALA A 189 -9.82 0.36 19.20
N SER A 190 -9.45 1.10 18.15
CA SER A 190 -10.37 1.91 17.36
C SER A 190 -11.10 1.05 16.32
N VAL A 191 -12.39 1.32 16.13
CA VAL A 191 -13.20 0.78 15.04
C VAL A 191 -12.92 1.64 13.80
N GLY A 192 -12.60 1.00 12.68
CA GLY A 192 -12.08 1.68 11.49
C GLY A 192 -12.84 1.36 10.22
N ARG A 193 -12.79 2.28 9.24
CA ARG A 193 -13.40 2.10 7.90
C ARG A 193 -12.54 1.25 6.96
N THR A 194 -12.07 0.09 7.43
CA THR A 194 -11.26 -0.82 6.59
C THR A 194 -12.05 -1.40 5.42
N GLU A 195 -13.38 -1.40 5.52
CA GLU A 195 -14.34 -1.78 4.47
C GLU A 195 -14.18 -1.01 3.15
N LEU A 196 -13.70 0.25 3.20
CA LEU A 196 -13.50 1.07 2.00
C LEU A 196 -12.44 0.50 1.07
N TYR A 197 -11.41 -0.15 1.63
CA TYR A 197 -10.35 -0.74 0.85
C TYR A 197 -10.79 -2.02 0.15
N TYR A 198 -11.75 -2.76 0.74
CA TYR A 198 -12.34 -3.96 0.12
C TYR A 198 -13.00 -3.68 -1.23
N HIS A 199 -13.65 -2.52 -1.36
CA HIS A 199 -14.37 -2.11 -2.56
C HIS A 199 -13.41 -1.69 -3.68
N SER A 200 -12.23 -1.16 -3.36
CA SER A 200 -11.22 -0.74 -4.33
C SER A 200 -10.59 -1.93 -5.10
N TRP A 201 -10.41 -3.08 -4.44
CA TRP A 201 -9.85 -4.28 -5.08
C TRP A 201 -10.67 -4.82 -6.24
N ARG A 202 -11.98 -4.52 -6.30
CA ARG A 202 -12.86 -4.90 -7.43
C ARG A 202 -12.47 -4.24 -8.76
N THR A 203 -11.62 -3.21 -8.74
CA THR A 203 -11.19 -2.47 -9.93
C THR A 203 -9.87 -2.97 -10.52
N LEU A 204 -9.19 -3.91 -9.84
CA LEU A 204 -8.07 -4.66 -10.41
C LEU A 204 -8.64 -5.70 -11.39
N ASP A 205 -8.06 -5.76 -12.58
CA ASP A 205 -8.44 -6.59 -13.74
C ASP A 205 -9.35 -7.79 -13.40
N GLY A 206 -10.52 -7.86 -14.07
CA GLY A 206 -11.63 -8.74 -13.68
C GLY A 206 -11.29 -10.23 -13.60
N GLN A 207 -10.21 -10.67 -14.25
CA GLN A 207 -9.71 -12.05 -14.15
C GLN A 207 -8.99 -12.34 -12.82
N GLU A 208 -8.18 -11.42 -12.31
CA GLU A 208 -7.46 -11.61 -11.04
C GLU A 208 -8.40 -11.45 -9.84
N THR A 209 -9.34 -10.50 -9.93
CA THR A 209 -10.42 -10.37 -8.94
C THR A 209 -11.28 -11.63 -8.89
N ALA A 210 -11.57 -12.28 -10.03
CA ALA A 210 -12.31 -13.54 -10.07
C ALA A 210 -11.53 -14.71 -9.44
N LYS A 211 -10.21 -14.79 -9.65
CA LYS A 211 -9.35 -15.82 -9.04
C LYS A 211 -9.24 -15.67 -7.52
N LEU A 212 -8.98 -14.45 -7.04
CA LEU A 212 -8.93 -14.15 -5.61
C LEU A 212 -10.28 -14.47 -4.95
N THR A 213 -11.37 -14.02 -5.56
CA THR A 213 -12.74 -14.30 -5.11
C THR A 213 -13.03 -15.80 -5.09
N ALA A 214 -12.66 -16.54 -6.13
CA ALA A 214 -12.83 -18.00 -6.19
C ALA A 214 -12.00 -18.72 -5.13
N ARG A 215 -10.79 -18.24 -4.85
CA ARG A 215 -9.95 -18.77 -3.76
C ARG A 215 -10.56 -18.47 -2.39
N MET A 216 -11.08 -17.27 -2.18
CA MET A 216 -11.76 -16.89 -0.93
C MET A 216 -13.06 -17.69 -0.71
N LEU A 217 -13.81 -17.98 -1.78
CA LEU A 217 -14.96 -18.90 -1.75
C LEU A 217 -14.51 -20.33 -1.40
N LYS A 218 -13.45 -20.82 -2.05
CA LYS A 218 -12.88 -22.17 -1.82
C LYS A 218 -12.34 -22.35 -0.41
N GLU A 219 -11.74 -21.30 0.16
CA GLU A 219 -11.22 -21.28 1.53
C GLU A 219 -12.30 -20.95 2.58
N GLY A 220 -13.57 -20.76 2.16
CA GLY A 220 -14.69 -20.49 3.07
C GLY A 220 -14.67 -19.10 3.73
N LEU A 221 -13.86 -18.19 3.19
CA LEU A 221 -13.72 -16.83 3.71
C LEU A 221 -14.89 -15.92 3.31
N ILE A 222 -15.57 -16.25 2.21
CA ILE A 222 -16.81 -15.62 1.75
C ILE A 222 -17.75 -16.72 1.24
N THR A 223 -19.06 -16.53 1.32
CA THR A 223 -20.06 -17.58 1.01
C THR A 223 -20.83 -17.36 -0.29
N LYS A 224 -20.99 -16.11 -0.76
CA LYS A 224 -21.63 -15.78 -2.06
C LYS A 224 -21.07 -14.48 -2.64
N VAL A 225 -21.15 -14.37 -3.97
CA VAL A 225 -20.78 -13.17 -4.73
C VAL A 225 -21.93 -12.88 -5.70
N ASN A 226 -22.53 -11.70 -5.60
CA ASN A 226 -23.60 -11.28 -6.51
C ASN A 226 -23.07 -10.22 -7.49
N PHE A 227 -23.12 -10.52 -8.80
CA PHE A 227 -22.56 -9.69 -9.87
C PHE A 227 -23.55 -8.67 -10.45
N LYS A 228 -24.75 -8.52 -9.88
CA LYS A 228 -25.70 -7.47 -10.29
C LYS A 228 -25.61 -6.26 -9.35
N GLY A 229 -24.82 -5.27 -9.75
CA GLY A 229 -24.83 -3.91 -9.17
C GLY A 229 -24.03 -3.77 -7.87
N MET A 230 -22.76 -3.37 -8.01
CA MET A 230 -21.95 -2.54 -7.09
C MET A 230 -22.38 -2.42 -5.60
N VAL A 231 -22.52 -3.51 -4.84
CA VAL A 231 -22.43 -3.54 -3.37
C VAL A 231 -21.87 -4.91 -2.95
N VAL A 232 -21.11 -5.01 -1.86
CA VAL A 232 -20.98 -6.28 -1.11
C VAL A 232 -22.08 -6.23 -0.05
N GLU A 233 -23.28 -6.68 -0.36
CA GLU A 233 -24.27 -6.91 0.69
C GLU A 233 -24.03 -8.31 1.25
N SER A 234 -23.55 -8.38 2.50
CA SER A 234 -23.60 -9.61 3.27
C SER A 234 -25.05 -9.86 3.69
N TYR A 235 -25.79 -10.59 2.86
CA TYR A 235 -27.02 -11.22 3.31
C TYR A 235 -26.64 -12.40 4.19
N PHE A 236 -26.62 -12.15 5.49
CA PHE A 236 -26.70 -13.20 6.50
C PHE A 236 -28.17 -13.59 6.61
N GLU A 237 -28.52 -14.83 6.24
CA GLU A 237 -29.78 -15.40 6.70
C GLU A 237 -29.58 -15.72 8.19
N ASP A 238 -30.30 -15.01 9.05
CA ASP A 238 -30.40 -15.31 10.47
C ASP A 238 -31.02 -16.72 10.66
N PRO A 239 -30.54 -17.53 11.62
CA PRO A 239 -31.23 -18.73 12.04
C PRO A 239 -32.54 -18.46 12.78
#